data_AF-A0A7U6QQG1-F1
#
_entry.id   AF-A0A7U6QQG1-F1
#
_cell.length_a   1.000
_cell.length_b   1.000
_cell.length_c   1.000
_cell.angle_alpha   90.00
_cell.angle_beta   90.00
_cell.angle_gamma   90.00
#
_symmetry.space_group_name_H-M   'P 1'
#
loop_
_entity.id
_entity.type
_entity.pdbx_description
1 polymer ?
#
loop_
_entity_poly.entity_id
_entity_poly.type
_entity_poly.pdbx_seq_one_letter_code
_entity_poly.pdbx_strand_id
1 'polypeptide(L)'
;MVFAESIGNPLGNIVDIQALSDIAHEYGVPVVIDNTVATPALCRPFEFGADIVVHSLTKYMSGTGTSIGGAIIDSGTFAWGDYPERFPLLNTPDASYHGVNFVKDVGAPAFIARARVAPLRNTGAALSPLNAFSILQGMQTLSLRMERHVQNAQAVAEYLRDHDKVAWVKYAGLSDHPEHELAKNI
;
A
#
# COMPACT_ATOMS: atom_id res chain seq x y z
N MET A 1 -11.53 9.62 -1.60
CA MET A 1 -10.75 8.40 -1.37
C MET A 1 -10.65 8.19 0.12
N VAL A 2 -10.67 6.94 0.56
CA VAL A 2 -10.30 6.53 1.92
C VAL A 2 -8.84 6.11 1.88
N PHE A 3 -8.08 6.47 2.91
CA PHE A 3 -6.67 6.13 3.03
C PHE A 3 -6.42 5.44 4.37
N ALA A 4 -5.69 4.33 4.36
CA ALA A 4 -5.25 3.64 5.58
C ALA A 4 -3.88 2.99 5.37
N GLU A 5 -3.20 2.68 6.47
CA GLU A 5 -2.00 1.84 6.49
C GLU A 5 -2.42 0.40 6.81
N SER A 6 -1.88 -0.60 6.11
CA SER A 6 -2.19 -2.01 6.42
C SER A 6 -1.81 -2.39 7.85
N ILE A 7 -0.69 -1.84 8.32
CA ILE A 7 -0.21 -1.92 9.70
C ILE A 7 0.16 -0.50 10.15
N GLY A 8 -0.55 0.02 11.14
CA GLY A 8 -0.30 1.35 11.68
C GLY A 8 0.95 1.40 12.56
N ASN A 9 1.79 2.42 12.38
CA ASN A 9 2.97 2.67 13.24
C ASN A 9 2.78 3.99 14.02
N PRO A 10 2.99 4.05 15.36
CA PRO A 10 3.67 3.08 16.24
C PRO A 10 2.77 2.05 16.95
N LEU A 11 1.47 2.03 16.66
CA LEU A 11 0.52 1.24 17.44
C LEU A 11 0.50 -0.25 17.09
N GLY A 12 1.06 -0.65 15.94
CA GLY A 12 1.08 -2.04 15.47
C GLY A 12 -0.31 -2.59 15.14
N ASN A 13 -1.33 -1.73 15.04
CA ASN A 13 -2.71 -2.13 14.77
C ASN A 13 -2.88 -2.53 13.31
N ILE A 14 -3.74 -3.52 13.07
CA ILE A 14 -4.09 -4.00 11.73
C ILE A 14 -5.41 -3.34 11.32
N VAL A 15 -5.48 -2.81 10.10
CA VAL A 15 -6.74 -2.29 9.57
C VAL A 15 -7.54 -3.42 8.92
N ASP A 16 -8.86 -3.46 9.16
CA ASP A 16 -9.75 -4.35 8.42
C ASP A 16 -10.00 -3.77 7.03
N ILE A 17 -9.15 -4.16 6.09
CA ILE A 17 -9.17 -3.63 4.71
C ILE A 17 -10.51 -3.99 4.03
N GLN A 18 -11.02 -5.21 4.26
CA GLN A 18 -12.26 -5.68 3.64
C GLN A 18 -13.45 -4.84 4.12
N ALA A 19 -13.62 -4.72 5.44
CA ALA A 19 -14.71 -3.92 5.98
C ALA A 19 -14.61 -2.44 5.56
N LEU A 20 -13.39 -1.90 5.49
CA LEU A 20 -13.14 -0.53 5.03
C LEU A 20 -13.54 -0.34 3.56
N SER A 21 -13.14 -1.29 2.71
CA SER A 21 -13.45 -1.29 1.28
C SER A 21 -14.92 -1.46 1.01
N ASP A 22 -15.59 -2.41 1.66
CA ASP A 22 -17.04 -2.63 1.51
C ASP A 22 -17.80 -1.33 1.78
N ILE A 23 -17.52 -0.66 2.91
CA ILE A 23 -18.15 0.62 3.27
C ILE A 23 -17.81 1.71 2.27
N ALA A 24 -16.54 1.85 1.87
CA ALA A 24 -16.13 2.93 0.96
C ALA A 24 -16.78 2.79 -0.43
N HIS A 25 -16.90 1.55 -0.91
CA HIS A 25 -17.48 1.23 -2.21
C HIS A 25 -18.99 1.49 -2.25
N GLU A 26 -19.73 1.32 -1.14
CA GLU A 26 -21.15 1.73 -1.04
C GLU A 26 -21.38 3.21 -1.39
N TYR A 27 -20.38 4.08 -1.17
CA TYR A 27 -20.45 5.51 -1.45
C TYR A 27 -19.71 5.93 -2.74
N GLY A 28 -19.24 4.96 -3.53
CA GLY A 28 -18.44 5.21 -4.72
C GLY A 28 -17.12 5.90 -4.42
N VAL A 29 -16.45 5.50 -3.33
CA VAL A 29 -15.18 6.06 -2.88
C VAL A 29 -14.09 4.98 -2.95
N PRO A 30 -12.95 5.22 -3.63
CA PRO A 30 -11.88 4.24 -3.71
C PRO A 30 -11.08 4.20 -2.40
N VAL A 31 -10.52 3.03 -2.10
CA VAL A 31 -9.63 2.77 -0.96
C VAL A 31 -8.17 2.68 -1.41
N VAL A 32 -7.33 3.45 -0.72
CA VAL A 32 -5.88 3.47 -0.89
C VAL A 32 -5.24 2.89 0.36
N ILE A 33 -4.43 1.83 0.20
CA ILE A 33 -3.70 1.21 1.30
C ILE A 33 -2.20 1.45 1.16
N ASP A 34 -1.59 2.11 2.15
CA ASP A 34 -0.14 2.04 2.32
C ASP A 34 0.23 0.68 2.90
N ASN A 35 0.85 -0.14 2.06
CA ASN A 35 1.22 -1.50 2.40
C ASN A 35 2.73 -1.65 2.66
N THR A 36 3.40 -0.56 3.04
CA THR A 36 4.85 -0.52 3.22
C THR A 36 5.35 -1.51 4.28
N VAL A 37 4.70 -1.57 5.44
CA VAL A 37 5.18 -2.37 6.59
C VAL A 37 4.91 -3.86 6.38
N ALA A 38 3.68 -4.22 6.00
CA ALA A 38 3.35 -5.62 5.75
C ALA A 38 4.08 -6.17 4.52
N THR A 39 4.30 -5.33 3.49
CA THR A 39 4.82 -5.71 2.17
C THR A 39 3.88 -6.70 1.45
N PRO A 40 4.03 -6.95 0.14
CA PRO A 40 3.27 -8.01 -0.54
C PRO A 40 3.64 -9.43 -0.10
N ALA A 41 4.69 -9.60 0.74
CA ALA A 41 5.07 -10.89 1.27
C ALA A 41 4.16 -11.36 2.41
N LEU A 42 3.50 -10.43 3.12
CA LEU A 42 2.49 -10.73 4.12
C LEU A 42 1.12 -10.41 3.52
N CYS A 43 0.78 -9.13 3.40
CA CYS A 43 -0.55 -8.70 2.99
C CYS A 43 -0.61 -8.34 1.50
N ARG A 44 -1.64 -8.82 0.79
CA ARG A 44 -1.99 -8.36 -0.57
C ARG A 44 -3.33 -7.62 -0.54
N PRO A 45 -3.36 -6.29 -0.30
CA PRO A 45 -4.59 -5.54 -0.04
C PRO A 45 -5.69 -5.66 -1.10
N PHE A 46 -5.33 -5.93 -2.35
CA PHE A 46 -6.31 -6.14 -3.43
C PHE A 46 -7.18 -7.38 -3.21
N GLU A 47 -6.68 -8.40 -2.49
CA GLU A 47 -7.47 -9.58 -2.10
C GLU A 47 -8.55 -9.23 -1.06
N PHE A 48 -8.47 -8.04 -0.45
CA PHE A 48 -9.40 -7.49 0.53
C PHE A 48 -10.15 -6.25 0.00
N GLY A 49 -10.16 -6.04 -1.32
CA GLY A 49 -10.94 -4.96 -1.95
C GLY A 49 -10.28 -3.59 -1.97
N ALA A 50 -8.99 -3.45 -1.66
CA ALA A 50 -8.30 -2.17 -1.90
C ALA A 50 -8.24 -1.87 -3.41
N ASP A 51 -8.28 -0.58 -3.78
CA ASP A 51 -8.24 -0.18 -5.19
C ASP A 51 -6.85 0.26 -5.63
N ILE A 52 -6.15 0.98 -4.74
CA ILE A 52 -4.79 1.46 -4.94
C ILE A 52 -3.92 1.01 -3.78
N VAL A 53 -2.72 0.54 -4.06
CA VAL A 53 -1.70 0.26 -3.05
C VAL A 53 -0.53 1.21 -3.25
N VAL A 54 -0.03 1.78 -2.16
CA VAL A 54 1.20 2.58 -2.16
C VAL A 54 2.27 1.89 -1.33
N HIS A 55 3.52 2.05 -1.75
CA HIS A 55 4.68 1.59 -1.00
C HIS A 55 5.77 2.66 -0.97
N SER A 56 6.38 2.82 0.19
CA SER A 56 7.73 3.35 0.30
C SER A 56 8.72 2.23 -0.05
N LEU A 57 9.15 2.20 -1.31
CA LEU A 57 10.13 1.21 -1.79
C LEU A 57 11.48 1.30 -1.06
N THR A 58 11.77 2.47 -0.49
CA THR A 58 12.94 2.73 0.36
C THR A 58 13.10 1.74 1.52
N LYS A 59 11.98 1.24 2.07
CA LYS A 59 11.97 0.43 3.29
C LYS A 59 12.20 -1.05 2.96
N TYR A 60 11.24 -1.91 3.27
CA TYR A 60 11.40 -3.36 3.19
C TYR A 60 11.58 -3.88 1.76
N MET A 61 11.01 -3.21 0.75
CA MET A 61 11.16 -3.61 -0.66
C MET A 61 12.63 -3.56 -1.10
N SER A 62 13.31 -2.44 -0.88
CA SER A 62 14.77 -2.32 -1.06
C SER A 62 15.54 -3.16 -0.03
N GLY A 63 15.16 -3.07 1.25
CA GLY A 63 15.72 -3.87 2.34
C GLY A 63 17.17 -3.56 2.72
N THR A 64 17.85 -2.66 2.00
CA THR A 64 19.29 -2.39 2.16
C THR A 64 19.61 -0.98 2.65
N GLY A 65 18.62 -0.08 2.76
CA GLY A 65 18.83 1.30 3.23
C GLY A 65 19.65 2.17 2.28
N THR A 66 19.84 1.75 1.03
CA THR A 66 20.73 2.41 0.06
C THR A 66 20.02 3.29 -0.97
N SER A 67 18.72 3.09 -1.17
CA SER A 67 17.98 3.67 -2.29
C SER A 67 16.62 4.17 -1.85
N ILE A 68 16.31 5.41 -2.21
CA ILE A 68 14.99 6.02 -1.99
C ILE A 68 14.10 5.76 -3.21
N GLY A 69 12.87 5.34 -2.96
CA GLY A 69 11.86 5.18 -4.00
C GLY A 69 10.45 5.02 -3.43
N GLY A 70 9.46 5.22 -4.31
CA GLY A 70 8.04 5.01 -4.02
C GLY A 70 7.36 4.33 -5.20
N ALA A 71 6.24 3.66 -4.93
CA ALA A 71 5.38 3.05 -5.95
C ALA A 71 3.92 3.32 -5.65
N ILE A 72 3.15 3.49 -6.74
CA ILE A 72 1.69 3.46 -6.76
C ILE A 72 1.32 2.27 -7.64
N ILE A 73 0.51 1.36 -7.11
CA ILE A 73 0.01 0.19 -7.81
C ILE A 73 -1.50 0.36 -7.90
N ASP A 74 -2.02 0.19 -9.11
CA ASP A 74 -3.44 0.29 -9.42
C ASP A 74 -3.97 -1.11 -9.73
N SER A 75 -5.02 -1.50 -9.02
CA SER A 75 -5.71 -2.78 -9.24
C SER A 75 -6.41 -2.83 -10.60
N GLY A 76 -6.81 -1.67 -11.13
CA GLY A 76 -7.65 -1.55 -12.31
C GLY A 76 -9.10 -2.00 -12.10
N THR A 77 -9.54 -2.21 -10.85
CA THR A 77 -10.88 -2.76 -10.54
C THR A 77 -11.90 -1.71 -10.13
N PHE A 78 -11.48 -0.55 -9.62
CA PHE A 78 -12.43 0.50 -9.22
C PHE A 78 -13.14 1.10 -10.45
N ALA A 79 -14.48 1.15 -10.41
CA ALA A 79 -15.31 1.65 -11.50
C ALA A 79 -15.32 3.18 -11.56
N TRP A 80 -14.21 3.80 -11.94
CA TRP A 80 -14.05 5.26 -12.04
C TRP A 80 -15.12 5.94 -12.91
N GLY A 81 -15.64 5.22 -13.90
CA GLY A 81 -16.65 5.69 -14.86
C GLY A 81 -18.06 5.83 -14.29
N ASP A 82 -18.38 5.13 -13.21
CA ASP A 82 -19.70 5.17 -12.59
C ASP A 82 -19.90 6.45 -11.76
N TYR A 83 -18.81 7.17 -11.48
CA TYR A 83 -18.80 8.37 -10.65
C TYR A 83 -18.12 9.56 -11.35
N PRO A 84 -18.59 9.98 -12.54
CA PRO A 84 -17.92 10.99 -13.36
C PRO A 84 -17.86 12.37 -12.71
N GLU A 85 -18.87 12.74 -11.91
CA GLU A 85 -18.90 14.00 -11.16
C GLU A 85 -17.87 14.01 -10.02
N ARG A 86 -17.57 12.85 -9.43
CA ARG A 86 -16.57 12.71 -8.36
C ARG A 86 -15.15 12.63 -8.94
N PHE A 87 -14.99 12.01 -10.10
CA PHE A 87 -13.70 11.85 -10.78
C PHE A 87 -13.66 12.53 -12.16
N PRO A 88 -13.91 13.85 -12.24
CA PRO A 88 -14.00 14.55 -13.52
C PRO A 88 -12.66 14.52 -14.27
N LEU A 89 -11.54 14.50 -13.54
CA LEU A 89 -10.19 14.45 -14.11
C LEU A 89 -9.89 13.13 -14.85
N LEU A 90 -10.63 12.06 -14.59
CA LEU A 90 -10.51 10.79 -15.31
C LEU A 90 -11.58 10.65 -16.40
N ASN A 91 -12.72 11.34 -16.25
CA ASN A 91 -13.93 11.16 -17.05
C ASN A 91 -14.20 12.30 -18.04
N THR A 92 -13.35 13.32 -18.12
CA THR A 92 -13.46 14.41 -19.09
C THR A 92 -12.21 14.50 -19.97
N PRO A 93 -12.33 14.98 -21.22
CA PRO A 93 -11.18 15.19 -22.11
C PRO A 93 -10.09 16.06 -21.47
N ASP A 94 -8.89 15.51 -21.29
CA ASP A 94 -7.74 16.24 -20.74
C ASP A 94 -7.05 17.07 -21.82
N ALA A 95 -7.27 18.39 -21.80
CA ALA A 95 -6.66 19.33 -22.73
C ALA A 95 -5.12 19.33 -22.68
N SER A 96 -4.51 18.90 -21.57
CA SER A 96 -3.05 18.79 -21.42
C SER A 96 -2.47 17.51 -22.02
N TYR A 97 -3.32 16.61 -22.50
CA TYR A 97 -2.94 15.31 -23.03
C TYR A 97 -3.84 14.89 -24.20
N HIS A 98 -3.83 15.69 -25.27
CA HIS A 98 -4.49 15.40 -26.55
C HIS A 98 -6.01 15.16 -26.47
N GLY A 99 -6.69 15.65 -25.43
CA GLY A 99 -8.13 15.47 -25.25
C GLY A 99 -8.52 14.05 -24.81
N VAL A 100 -7.58 13.26 -24.29
CA VAL A 100 -7.84 11.91 -23.80
C VAL A 100 -8.83 11.94 -22.64
N ASN A 101 -9.84 11.07 -22.70
CA ASN A 101 -10.68 10.72 -21.56
C ASN A 101 -10.15 9.39 -20.99
N PHE A 102 -9.52 9.43 -19.82
CA PHE A 102 -8.80 8.26 -19.30
C PHE A 102 -9.70 7.05 -19.06
N VAL A 103 -10.91 7.23 -18.51
CA VAL A 103 -11.84 6.10 -18.32
C VAL A 103 -12.26 5.51 -19.67
N LYS A 104 -12.69 6.36 -20.59
CA LYS A 104 -13.23 5.92 -21.89
C LYS A 104 -12.16 5.32 -22.80
N ASP A 105 -11.01 5.99 -22.91
CA ASP A 105 -10.01 5.70 -23.93
C ASP A 105 -8.89 4.77 -23.41
N VAL A 106 -8.65 4.72 -22.10
CA VAL A 106 -7.61 3.88 -21.47
C VAL A 106 -8.21 2.67 -20.73
N GLY A 107 -9.41 2.78 -20.16
CA GLY A 107 -10.10 1.67 -19.48
C GLY A 107 -9.53 1.38 -18.10
N ALA A 108 -9.31 0.10 -17.77
CA ALA A 108 -8.93 -0.35 -16.43
C ALA A 108 -7.75 0.42 -15.80
N PRO A 109 -6.61 0.71 -16.48
CA PRO A 109 -5.51 1.45 -15.88
C PRO A 109 -5.66 2.98 -15.95
N ALA A 110 -6.90 3.51 -16.01
CA ALA A 110 -7.15 4.95 -16.14
C ALA A 110 -6.44 5.78 -15.06
N PHE A 111 -6.48 5.35 -13.79
CA PHE A 111 -5.87 6.08 -12.69
C PHE A 111 -4.35 6.10 -12.79
N ILE A 112 -3.70 4.94 -12.95
CA ILE A 112 -2.23 4.88 -13.04
C ILE A 112 -1.69 5.53 -14.32
N ALA A 113 -2.41 5.44 -15.44
CA ALA A 113 -2.05 6.11 -16.68
C ALA A 113 -2.04 7.62 -16.47
N ARG A 114 -3.11 8.17 -15.89
CA ARG A 114 -3.17 9.61 -15.58
C ARG A 114 -2.09 10.02 -14.58
N ALA A 115 -1.86 9.24 -13.52
CA ALA A 115 -0.83 9.51 -12.52
C ALA A 115 0.57 9.65 -13.16
N ARG A 116 0.86 8.88 -14.21
CA ARG A 116 2.10 8.96 -14.98
C ARG A 116 2.16 10.19 -15.89
N VAL A 117 1.11 10.45 -16.68
CA VAL A 117 1.19 11.47 -17.74
C VAL A 117 0.89 12.89 -17.25
N ALA A 118 0.27 13.03 -16.08
CA ALA A 118 -0.02 14.34 -15.48
C ALA A 118 0.83 14.62 -14.22
N PRO A 119 0.58 14.04 -13.03
CA PRO A 119 1.39 14.30 -11.83
C PRO A 119 2.89 14.08 -12.03
N LEU A 120 3.34 12.88 -12.45
CA LEU A 120 4.77 12.61 -12.63
C LEU A 120 5.43 13.54 -13.65
N ARG A 121 4.77 13.76 -14.81
CA ARG A 121 5.24 14.70 -15.84
C ARG A 121 5.43 16.11 -15.29
N ASN A 122 4.49 16.58 -14.48
CA ASN A 122 4.44 17.98 -14.05
C ASN A 122 5.24 18.26 -12.76
N THR A 123 5.38 17.29 -11.87
CA THR A 123 6.08 17.45 -10.58
C THR A 123 7.48 16.85 -10.56
N GLY A 124 7.81 15.98 -11.53
CA GLY A 124 9.17 15.49 -11.72
C GLY A 124 9.66 14.49 -10.68
N ALA A 125 8.76 13.83 -9.93
CA ALA A 125 9.09 12.78 -8.95
C ALA A 125 9.55 11.46 -9.62
N ALA A 126 10.49 11.56 -10.56
CA ALA A 126 11.04 10.44 -11.32
C ALA A 126 12.04 9.64 -10.49
N LEU A 127 11.90 8.31 -10.50
CA LEU A 127 12.84 7.40 -9.85
C LEU A 127 14.12 7.28 -10.70
N SER A 128 15.28 7.46 -10.06
CA SER A 128 16.58 7.19 -10.70
C SER A 128 16.64 5.73 -11.19
N PRO A 129 17.11 5.46 -12.43
CA PRO A 129 17.31 4.08 -12.91
C PRO A 129 18.25 3.27 -12.02
N LEU A 130 19.25 3.91 -11.41
CA LEU A 130 20.16 3.25 -10.46
C LEU A 130 19.42 2.85 -9.18
N ASN A 131 18.58 3.73 -8.63
CA ASN A 131 17.75 3.38 -7.47
C ASN A 131 16.78 2.26 -7.82
N ALA A 132 16.18 2.28 -9.01
CA ALA A 132 15.31 1.21 -9.48
C ALA A 132 16.06 -0.14 -9.55
N PHE A 133 17.27 -0.16 -10.12
CA PHE A 133 18.12 -1.34 -10.13
C PHE A 133 18.44 -1.85 -8.72
N SER A 134 18.87 -0.98 -7.81
CA SER A 134 19.18 -1.35 -6.42
C SER A 134 17.95 -1.87 -5.65
N ILE A 135 16.78 -1.26 -5.85
CA ILE A 135 15.51 -1.74 -5.28
C ILE A 135 15.18 -3.13 -5.83
N LEU A 136 15.35 -3.37 -7.14
CA LEU A 136 15.14 -4.67 -7.75
C LEU A 136 16.07 -5.75 -7.17
N GLN A 137 17.34 -5.43 -6.90
CA GLN A 137 18.25 -6.34 -6.21
C GLN A 137 17.73 -6.71 -4.81
N GLY A 138 17.24 -5.71 -4.06
CA GLY A 138 16.60 -5.92 -2.77
C GLY A 138 15.40 -6.85 -2.83
N MET A 139 14.52 -6.65 -3.81
CA MET A 139 13.27 -7.40 -3.97
C MET A 139 13.49 -8.92 -4.18
N GLN A 140 14.62 -9.34 -4.73
CA GLN A 140 14.95 -10.77 -4.94
C GLN A 140 14.97 -11.58 -3.65
N THR A 141 15.20 -10.92 -2.50
CA THR A 141 15.27 -11.57 -1.18
C THR A 141 14.14 -11.13 -0.25
N LEU A 142 13.11 -10.44 -0.78
CA LEU A 142 12.05 -9.85 0.03
C LEU A 142 11.38 -10.86 0.96
N SER A 143 10.89 -11.98 0.43
CA SER A 143 10.19 -13.00 1.22
C SER A 143 11.07 -13.58 2.32
N LEU A 144 12.31 -13.95 2.00
CA LEU A 144 13.28 -14.50 2.96
C LEU A 144 13.60 -13.51 4.09
N ARG A 145 13.78 -12.23 3.74
CA ARG A 145 14.01 -11.17 4.71
C ARG A 145 12.78 -10.95 5.59
N MET A 146 11.59 -10.88 4.99
CA MET A 146 10.35 -10.66 5.73
C MET A 146 10.06 -11.82 6.69
N GLU A 147 10.28 -13.07 6.28
CA GLU A 147 10.17 -14.24 7.16
C GLU A 147 11.05 -14.06 8.41
N ARG A 148 12.34 -13.74 8.22
CA ARG A 148 13.25 -13.54 9.35
C ARG A 148 12.93 -12.29 10.17
N HIS A 149 12.48 -11.20 9.55
CA HIS A 149 12.07 -9.99 10.25
C HIS A 149 10.89 -10.26 11.17
N VAL A 150 9.88 -10.98 10.69
CA VAL A 150 8.68 -11.32 11.46
C VAL A 150 9.02 -12.30 12.59
N GLN A 151 9.80 -13.35 12.32
CA GLN A 151 10.27 -14.29 13.35
C GLN A 151 11.02 -13.57 14.48
N ASN A 152 11.95 -12.68 14.12
CA ASN A 152 12.72 -11.91 15.09
C ASN A 152 11.83 -10.92 15.86
N ALA A 153 10.91 -10.24 15.18
CA ALA A 153 10.00 -9.29 15.82
C ALA A 153 9.07 -9.99 16.82
N GLN A 154 8.54 -11.17 16.48
CA GLN A 154 7.76 -12.00 17.39
C GLN A 154 8.57 -12.36 18.64
N ALA A 155 9.78 -12.89 18.47
CA ALA A 155 10.62 -13.28 19.60
C ALA A 155 10.98 -12.09 20.51
N VAL A 156 11.24 -10.91 19.91
CA VAL A 156 11.49 -9.68 20.67
C VAL A 156 10.22 -9.23 21.40
N ALA A 157 9.06 -9.26 20.75
CA ALA A 157 7.80 -8.86 21.36
C ALA A 157 7.44 -9.75 22.56
N GLU A 158 7.59 -11.06 22.42
CA GLU A 158 7.37 -12.03 23.50
C GLU A 158 8.36 -11.82 24.65
N TYR A 159 9.65 -11.68 24.34
CA TYR A 159 10.68 -11.40 25.34
C TYR A 159 10.38 -10.11 26.12
N LEU A 160 10.01 -9.04 25.43
CA LEU A 160 9.71 -7.75 26.06
C LEU A 160 8.41 -7.80 26.88
N ARG A 161 7.39 -8.54 26.40
CA ARG A 161 6.11 -8.69 27.11
C ARG A 161 6.31 -9.36 28.47
N ASP A 162 7.21 -10.34 28.53
CA ASP A 162 7.46 -11.15 29.73
C ASP A 162 8.52 -10.51 30.66
N HIS A 163 9.00 -9.29 30.37
CA HIS A 163 10.09 -8.65 31.10
C HIS A 163 9.58 -7.65 32.16
N ASP A 164 9.90 -7.86 33.44
CA ASP A 164 9.41 -7.09 34.60
C ASP A 164 9.56 -5.57 34.53
N LYS A 165 10.54 -5.07 33.75
CA LYS A 165 10.79 -3.62 33.56
C LYS A 165 10.02 -2.99 32.39
N VAL A 166 9.23 -3.76 31.64
CA VAL A 166 8.47 -3.30 30.47
C VAL A 166 7.00 -3.17 30.87
N ALA A 167 6.43 -1.98 30.70
CA ALA A 167 5.05 -1.72 31.11
C ALA A 167 4.00 -2.29 30.14
N TRP A 168 4.30 -2.30 28.84
CA TRP A 168 3.42 -2.81 27.80
C TRP A 168 4.19 -3.05 26.49
N VAL A 169 3.66 -3.92 25.65
CA VAL A 169 4.15 -4.19 24.28
C VAL A 169 2.98 -4.13 23.32
N LYS A 170 3.15 -3.49 22.16
CA LYS A 170 2.16 -3.47 21.08
C LYS A 170 2.72 -4.15 19.84
N TYR A 171 2.21 -5.32 19.55
CA TYR A 171 2.54 -6.09 18.37
C TYR A 171 1.40 -7.06 18.07
N ALA A 172 0.80 -6.97 16.88
CA ALA A 172 -0.36 -7.78 16.52
C ALA A 172 -0.11 -9.30 16.50
N GLY A 173 1.15 -9.73 16.46
CA GLY A 173 1.52 -11.14 16.60
C GLY A 173 1.38 -11.70 18.03
N LEU A 174 1.18 -10.85 19.05
CA LEU A 174 0.92 -11.30 20.41
C LEU A 174 -0.55 -11.72 20.58
N SER A 175 -0.78 -12.82 21.29
CA SER A 175 -2.12 -13.43 21.44
C SER A 175 -3.14 -12.57 22.19
N ASP A 176 -2.68 -11.61 22.97
CA ASP A 176 -3.49 -10.66 23.75
C ASP A 176 -3.73 -9.33 23.02
N HIS A 177 -3.21 -9.18 21.79
CA HIS A 177 -3.45 -7.99 20.98
C HIS A 177 -4.90 -7.98 20.46
N PRO A 178 -5.63 -6.85 20.51
CA PRO A 178 -7.03 -6.80 20.06
C PRO A 178 -7.23 -7.26 18.62
N GLU A 179 -6.31 -6.89 17.72
CA GLU A 179 -6.34 -7.26 16.30
C GLU A 179 -5.58 -8.56 15.98
N HIS A 180 -5.25 -9.42 16.97
CA HIS A 180 -4.49 -10.65 16.74
C HIS A 180 -5.17 -11.59 15.72
N GLU A 181 -6.50 -11.75 15.81
CA GLU A 181 -7.24 -12.59 14.86
C GLU A 181 -7.24 -12.00 13.44
N LEU A 182 -7.29 -10.68 13.32
CA LEU A 182 -7.20 -10.02 12.02
C LEU A 182 -5.79 -10.19 11.42
N ALA A 183 -4.75 -10.14 12.25
CA ALA A 183 -3.37 -10.34 11.84
C ALA A 183 -3.09 -11.73 11.25
N LYS A 184 -3.87 -12.76 11.62
CA LYS A 184 -3.73 -14.13 11.06
C LYS A 184 -4.24 -14.25 9.63
N ASN A 185 -5.03 -13.29 9.17
CA ASN A 185 -5.64 -13.30 7.84
C ASN A 185 -4.78 -12.57 6.80
N ILE A 186 -3.65 -11.98 7.20
CA ILE A 186 -2.75 -11.20 6.35
C ILE A 186 -1.32 -11.73 6.35
#